data_AF-A0A238ZUE2-F1
#
_entry.id   AF-A0A238ZUE2-F1
#
_cell.length_a   1.000
_cell.length_b   1.000
_cell.length_c   1.000
_cell.angle_alpha   90.00
_cell.angle_beta   90.00
_cell.angle_gamma   90.00
#
_symmetry.space_group_name_H-M   'P 1'
#
loop_
_entity.id
_entity.type
_entity.pdbx_description
1 polymer ?
#
loop_
_entity_poly.entity_id
_entity_poly.type
_entity_poly.pdbx_seq_one_letter_code
_entity_poly.pdbx_strand_id
1 'polypeptide(L)'
;MSRRCGLPLATYFSAPRISWKLESSPGLRERAENGEVLFGTMESWLIWNLTGGSDGGIHVTDVTNASRTLLMNLDTLDWDDELLSFFGIPRSVLPGIRS
;
A
#
# COMPACT_ATOMS: atom_id res chain seq x y z
N MET A 1 7.49 15.83 1.27
CA MET A 1 6.98 14.76 2.15
C MET A 1 5.93 15.25 3.15
N SER A 2 6.29 15.90 4.26
CA SER A 2 5.34 16.23 5.37
C SER A 2 4.06 16.96 4.92
N ARG A 3 4.13 17.86 3.93
CA ARG A 3 2.97 18.61 3.42
C ARG A 3 1.96 17.76 2.65
N ARG A 4 2.37 16.66 1.99
CA ARG A 4 1.50 15.84 1.11
C ARG A 4 0.75 14.75 1.85
N CYS A 5 1.41 14.12 2.82
CA CYS A 5 0.83 13.03 3.61
C CYS A 5 0.38 13.47 5.01
N GLY A 6 0.59 14.73 5.40
CA GLY A 6 0.09 15.31 6.65
C GLY A 6 0.66 14.69 7.94
N LEU A 7 1.70 13.87 7.83
CA LEU A 7 2.20 13.04 8.93
C LEU A 7 3.71 13.21 9.11
N PRO A 8 4.21 13.28 10.36
CA PRO A 8 5.65 13.26 10.62
C PRO A 8 6.24 11.92 10.17
N LEU A 9 7.49 11.94 9.73
CA LEU A 9 8.20 10.72 9.35
C LEU A 9 8.42 9.87 10.61
N ALA A 10 7.63 8.81 10.79
CA ALA A 10 7.67 7.94 11.96
C ALA A 10 7.57 6.47 11.58
N THR A 11 8.16 5.60 12.40
CA THR A 11 8.13 4.13 12.24
C THR A 11 6.73 3.51 12.42
N TYR A 12 5.75 4.32 12.81
CA TYR A 12 4.37 3.91 13.05
C TYR A 12 3.64 3.51 11.76
N PHE A 13 4.02 4.06 10.62
CA PHE A 13 3.26 3.93 9.39
C PHE A 13 3.66 2.73 8.53
N SER A 14 2.77 2.34 7.62
CA SER A 14 2.92 1.12 6.82
C SER A 14 4.06 1.16 5.81
N ALA A 15 4.36 2.33 5.22
CA ALA A 15 5.35 2.45 4.14
C ALA A 15 6.76 1.92 4.50
N PRO A 16 7.41 2.32 5.61
CA PRO A 16 8.70 1.75 6.00
C PRO A 16 8.67 0.23 6.19
N ARG A 17 7.56 -0.33 6.68
CA ARG A 17 7.42 -1.78 6.89
C ARG A 17 7.32 -2.53 5.58
N ILE A 18 6.57 -2.01 4.61
CA ILE A 18 6.45 -2.60 3.27
C ILE A 18 7.80 -2.56 2.56
N SER A 19 8.49 -1.41 2.57
CA SER A 19 9.83 -1.25 2.00
C SER A 19 10.81 -2.26 2.59
N TRP A 20 10.88 -2.35 3.92
CA TRP A 20 11.75 -3.31 4.59
C TRP A 20 11.40 -4.76 4.25
N LYS A 21 10.11 -5.09 4.13
CA LYS A 21 9.68 -6.45 3.80
C LYS A 21 10.11 -6.85 2.38
N LEU A 22 9.98 -5.93 1.42
CA LEU A 22 10.43 -6.10 0.03
C LEU A 22 11.94 -6.32 -0.07
N GLU A 23 12.73 -5.68 0.78
CA GLU A 23 14.20 -5.81 0.80
C GLU A 23 14.69 -7.05 1.56
N SER A 24 14.05 -7.37 2.68
CA SER A 24 14.48 -8.44 3.59
C SER A 24 14.06 -9.84 3.17
N SER A 25 13.02 -9.98 2.33
CA SER A 25 12.46 -11.27 1.95
C SER A 25 12.97 -11.66 0.56
N PRO A 26 13.85 -12.68 0.43
CA PRO A 26 14.41 -13.09 -0.86
C PRO A 26 13.31 -13.37 -1.89
N GLY A 27 13.46 -12.81 -3.10
CA GLY A 27 12.52 -12.98 -4.21
C GLY A 27 11.19 -12.21 -4.08
N LEU A 28 10.89 -11.58 -2.94
CA LEU A 28 9.61 -10.90 -2.76
C LEU A 28 9.45 -9.68 -3.68
N ARG A 29 10.54 -8.94 -3.93
CA ARG A 29 10.51 -7.78 -4.83
C ARG A 29 10.15 -8.17 -6.27
N GLU A 30 10.83 -9.17 -6.81
CA GLU A 30 10.55 -9.68 -8.17
C GLU A 30 9.10 -10.14 -8.31
N ARG A 31 8.59 -10.87 -7.31
CA ARG A 31 7.19 -11.32 -7.28
C ARG A 31 6.20 -10.16 -7.17
N ALA A 32 6.54 -9.11 -6.43
CA ALA A 32 5.73 -7.89 -6.35
C ALA A 32 5.69 -7.15 -7.70
N GLU A 33 6.81 -7.08 -8.40
CA GLU A 33 6.89 -6.50 -9.75
C GLU A 33 6.12 -7.34 -10.79
N ASN A 34 6.09 -8.67 -10.62
CA ASN A 34 5.30 -9.60 -11.44
C ASN A 34 3.80 -9.62 -11.11
N GLY A 35 3.35 -8.86 -10.11
CA GLY A 35 1.93 -8.81 -9.71
C GLY A 35 1.46 -10.03 -8.92
N GLU A 36 2.37 -10.82 -8.35
CA GLU A 36 2.05 -12.02 -7.54
C GLU A 36 1.84 -11.69 -6.04
N VAL A 37 1.99 -10.41 -5.67
CA VAL A 37 1.95 -9.95 -4.28
C VAL A 37 0.96 -8.80 -4.18
N LEU A 38 0.13 -8.85 -3.14
CA LEU A 38 -0.73 -7.74 -2.74
C LEU A 38 -0.31 -7.28 -1.34
N PHE A 39 -0.22 -5.98 -1.14
CA PHE A 39 -0.16 -5.34 0.17
C PHE A 39 -1.50 -4.71 0.50
N GLY A 40 -1.81 -4.62 1.78
CA GLY A 40 -3.02 -3.99 2.25
C GLY A 40 -2.98 -3.83 3.76
N THR A 41 -3.73 -2.88 4.26
CA THR A 41 -4.08 -2.78 5.68
C THR A 41 -5.06 -3.90 6.05
N MET A 42 -5.34 -4.07 7.34
CA MET A 42 -6.11 -5.23 7.83
C MET A 42 -7.49 -5.36 7.18
N GLU A 43 -8.16 -4.24 6.95
CA GLU A 43 -9.46 -4.21 6.28
C GLU A 43 -9.37 -4.60 4.80
N SER A 44 -8.31 -4.17 4.10
CA SER A 44 -8.07 -4.59 2.71
C SER A 44 -7.89 -6.10 2.61
N TRP A 45 -7.17 -6.69 3.57
CA TRP A 45 -7.02 -8.15 3.67
C TRP A 45 -8.35 -8.84 3.94
N LEU A 46 -9.17 -8.32 4.84
CA LEU A 46 -10.50 -8.87 5.12
C LEU A 46 -11.41 -8.81 3.89
N ILE A 47 -11.48 -7.65 3.22
CA ILE A 47 -12.30 -7.48 2.01
C ILE A 47 -11.86 -8.46 0.93
N TRP A 48 -10.55 -8.57 0.67
CA TRP A 48 -10.00 -9.49 -0.31
C TRP A 48 -10.43 -10.95 -0.05
N ASN A 49 -10.26 -11.43 1.19
CA ASN A 49 -10.63 -12.80 1.55
C ASN A 49 -12.15 -13.04 1.46
N LEU A 50 -12.96 -12.08 1.93
CA LEU A 50 -14.42 -12.22 1.97
C LEU A 50 -15.09 -12.12 0.59
N THR A 51 -14.38 -11.60 -0.42
CA THR A 51 -14.92 -11.37 -1.77
C THR A 51 -14.39 -12.34 -2.82
N GLY A 52 -13.63 -13.36 -2.42
CA GLY A 52 -13.17 -14.43 -3.31
C GLY A 52 -11.69 -14.75 -3.23
N GLY A 53 -10.88 -13.94 -2.55
CA GLY A 53 -9.46 -14.20 -2.35
C GLY A 53 -8.72 -14.41 -3.68
N SER A 54 -8.03 -15.54 -3.81
CA SER A 54 -7.32 -15.91 -5.04
C SER A 54 -8.26 -16.14 -6.24
N ASP A 55 -9.55 -16.35 -5.99
CA ASP A 55 -10.58 -16.62 -7.00
C ASP A 55 -11.27 -15.32 -7.48
N GLY A 56 -10.58 -14.18 -7.41
CA GLY A 56 -11.08 -12.88 -7.88
C GLY A 56 -11.52 -11.92 -6.79
N GLY A 57 -10.90 -12.01 -5.61
CA GLY A 57 -11.15 -11.10 -4.48
C GLY A 57 -10.93 -9.63 -4.85
N ILE A 58 -11.80 -8.77 -4.31
CA ILE A 58 -11.75 -7.32 -4.49
C ILE A 58 -10.65 -6.75 -3.58
N HIS A 59 -9.66 -6.11 -4.18
CA HIS A 59 -8.53 -5.51 -3.47
C HIS A 59 -8.68 -3.99 -3.38
N VAL A 60 -9.28 -3.53 -2.27
CA VAL A 60 -9.62 -2.11 -2.04
C VAL A 60 -9.37 -1.69 -0.59
N THR A 61 -9.20 -0.39 -0.38
CA THR A 61 -9.10 0.27 0.94
C THR A 61 -9.92 1.56 0.91
N ASP A 62 -10.30 2.09 2.06
CA ASP A 62 -10.95 3.40 2.14
C ASP A 62 -9.94 4.53 2.34
N VAL A 63 -10.36 5.77 2.08
CA VAL A 63 -9.53 6.97 2.26
C VAL A 63 -8.99 7.12 3.69
N THR A 64 -9.72 6.67 4.71
CA THR A 64 -9.30 6.78 6.11
C THR A 64 -8.12 5.85 6.38
N ASN A 65 -8.19 4.58 5.98
CA ASN A 65 -7.06 3.65 6.16
C ASN A 65 -5.89 4.00 5.24
N ALA A 66 -6.15 4.37 3.98
CA ALA A 66 -5.12 4.79 3.04
C ALA A 66 -4.29 5.98 3.57
N SER A 67 -4.93 6.96 4.21
CA SER A 67 -4.24 8.13 4.78
C SER A 67 -3.21 7.76 5.88
N ARG A 68 -3.32 6.57 6.50
CA ARG A 68 -2.42 6.07 7.55
C ARG A 68 -1.21 5.31 7.02
N THR A 69 -1.04 5.23 5.71
CA THR A 69 0.04 4.43 5.10
C THR A 69 1.34 5.19 4.88
N LEU A 70 1.31 6.53 4.88
CA LEU A 70 2.35 7.42 4.30
C LEU A 70 2.53 7.32 2.77
N LEU A 71 1.61 6.67 2.05
CA LEU A 71 1.70 6.51 0.59
C LEU A 71 0.64 7.30 -0.18
N MET A 72 -0.35 7.85 0.52
CA MET A 72 -1.45 8.61 -0.07
C MET A 72 -1.17 10.11 -0.03
N ASN A 73 -1.51 10.80 -1.11
CA ASN A 73 -1.60 12.25 -1.17
C ASN A 73 -2.99 12.68 -0.67
N LEU A 74 -3.03 13.50 0.37
CA LEU A 74 -4.28 13.90 1.02
C LEU A 74 -5.09 14.92 0.19
N ASP A 75 -4.46 15.63 -0.75
CA ASP A 75 -5.13 16.59 -1.61
C ASP A 75 -5.82 15.89 -2.79
N THR A 76 -5.19 14.86 -3.37
CA THR A 76 -5.74 14.13 -4.54
C THR A 76 -6.54 12.89 -4.16
N LEU A 77 -6.40 12.43 -2.91
CA LEU A 77 -6.96 11.19 -2.39
C LEU A 77 -6.53 9.92 -3.16
N ASP A 78 -5.33 9.96 -3.73
CA ASP A 78 -4.74 8.86 -4.47
C ASP A 78 -3.34 8.51 -3.93
N TRP A 79 -2.81 7.34 -4.27
CA TRP A 79 -1.41 6.99 -4.04
C TRP A 79 -0.48 7.98 -4.74
N ASP A 80 0.53 8.47 -4.03
CA ASP A 80 1.48 9.49 -4.52
C ASP A 80 2.72 8.82 -5.12
N ASP A 81 2.96 9.00 -6.42
CA ASP A 81 4.05 8.32 -7.11
C ASP A 81 5.44 8.72 -6.61
N GLU A 82 5.63 9.94 -6.08
CA GLU A 82 6.91 10.32 -5.46
C GLU A 82 7.14 9.60 -4.14
N LEU A 83 6.09 9.43 -3.31
CA LEU A 83 6.17 8.65 -2.08
C LEU A 83 6.44 7.18 -2.39
N LEU A 84 5.74 6.61 -3.36
CA LEU A 84 5.94 5.23 -3.81
C LEU A 84 7.36 5.01 -4.32
N SER A 85 7.88 5.92 -5.16
CA SER A 85 9.24 5.85 -5.66
C SER A 85 10.27 5.98 -4.54
N PHE A 86 10.03 6.85 -3.56
CA PHE A 86 10.93 7.02 -2.41
C PHE A 86 11.05 5.74 -1.58
N PHE A 87 9.93 5.04 -1.34
CA PHE A 87 9.91 3.78 -0.59
C PHE A 87 10.19 2.55 -1.47
N GLY A 88 10.37 2.72 -2.78
CA GLY A 88 10.57 1.61 -3.72
C GLY A 88 9.40 0.62 -3.74
N ILE A 89 8.16 1.11 -3.60
CA ILE A 89 6.94 0.28 -3.57
C ILE A 89 6.26 0.35 -4.94
N PRO A 90 6.09 -0.78 -5.65
CA PRO A 90 5.32 -0.79 -6.89
C PRO A 90 3.88 -0.36 -6.64
N ARG A 91 3.28 0.44 -7.54
CA ARG A 91 1.88 0.83 -7.38
C ARG A 91 0.91 -0.34 -7.53
N SER A 92 1.27 -1.33 -8.36
CA SER A 92 0.47 -2.51 -8.69
C SER A 92 0.13 -3.39 -7.48
N VAL A 93 0.91 -3.32 -6.41
CA VAL A 93 0.70 -4.14 -5.22
C VAL A 93 -0.23 -3.48 -4.20
N LEU A 94 -0.68 -2.24 -4.42
CA LEU A 94 -1.54 -1.50 -3.48
C LEU A 94 -3.03 -1.63 -3.84
N PRO A 95 -3.92 -1.60 -2.84
CA PRO A 95 -5.36 -1.68 -3.07
C PRO A 95 -5.87 -0.42 -3.77
N GLY A 96 -6.97 -0.54 -4.51
CA GLY A 96 -7.67 0.64 -5.02
C GLY A 96 -8.31 1.44 -3.89
N ILE A 97 -8.10 2.76 -3.85
CA ILE A 97 -8.74 3.64 -2.87
C ILE A 97 -10.20 3.89 -3.28
N ARG A 98 -11.13 3.66 -2.37
CA ARG A 98 -12.59 3.86 -2.53
C ARG A 98 -13.13 4.72 -1.38
N SER A 99 -14.34 5.26 -1.56
CA SER A 99 -15.08 6.00 -0.51
C SER A 99 -16.35 5.27 -0.13
#